data_AF-A0A0A2KQ97-F1
#
_entry.id   AF-A0A0A2KQ97-F1
#
_cell.length_a   1.000
_cell.length_b   1.000
_cell.length_c   1.000
_cell.angle_alpha   90.00
_cell.angle_beta   90.00
_cell.angle_gamma   90.00
#
_symmetry.space_group_name_H-M   'P 1'
#
loop_
_entity.id
_entity.type
_entity.pdbx_description
1 polymer ?
#
loop_
_entity_poly.entity_id
_entity_poly.type
_entity_poly.pdbx_seq_one_letter_code
_entity_poly.pdbx_strand_id
1 'polypeptide(L)'
;MAKVFLGTELSQEAELPLHQAVSYGSVDAVKRILRQKSLSLDIQDRKGSTALHLAIQSKHLEMVNILLSHPRANVSCKDKDGNTPLWIST
;
A
#
# COMPACT_ATOMS: atom_id res chain seq x y z
N MET A 1 -8.49 -22.95 2.30
CA MET A 1 -9.67 -23.40 1.54
C MET A 1 -9.81 -22.54 0.31
N ALA A 2 -9.97 -23.20 -0.84
CA ALA A 2 -9.60 -22.76 -2.18
C ALA A 2 -10.18 -21.44 -2.69
N LYS A 3 -9.36 -20.72 -3.47
CA LYS A 3 -9.75 -20.40 -4.86
C LYS A 3 -8.56 -20.56 -5.79
N VAL A 4 -8.76 -21.42 -6.78
CA VAL A 4 -7.91 -21.72 -7.93
C VAL A 4 -8.43 -20.87 -9.11
N PHE A 5 -7.64 -20.76 -10.18
CA PHE A 5 -7.98 -20.26 -11.54
C PHE A 5 -7.94 -18.72 -11.71
N LEU A 6 -7.14 -18.11 -12.60
CA LEU A 6 -6.67 -18.49 -13.94
C LEU A 6 -5.26 -17.96 -14.24
N GLY A 7 -4.57 -18.67 -15.14
CA GLY A 7 -3.22 -18.40 -15.58
C GLY A 7 -2.99 -16.99 -16.11
N THR A 8 -2.04 -16.33 -15.47
CA THR A 8 -0.95 -15.53 -16.03
C THR A 8 -0.07 -15.21 -14.82
N GLU A 9 1.23 -15.09 -15.01
CA GLU A 9 2.15 -14.55 -14.00
C GLU A 9 1.88 -13.05 -13.77
N LEU A 10 0.61 -12.65 -13.62
CA LEU A 10 0.26 -11.33 -13.11
C LEU A 10 0.79 -11.32 -11.69
N SER A 11 1.87 -10.56 -11.51
CA SER A 11 2.59 -10.41 -10.25
C SER A 11 1.57 -10.20 -9.12
N GLN A 12 1.85 -10.71 -7.92
CA GLN A 12 1.01 -10.45 -6.73
C GLN A 12 0.79 -8.94 -6.47
N GLU A 13 1.47 -8.05 -7.21
CA GLU A 13 1.18 -6.62 -7.32
C GLU A 13 -0.22 -6.33 -7.90
N ALA A 14 -0.74 -7.18 -8.80
CA ALA A 14 -2.11 -7.10 -9.31
C ALA A 14 -3.17 -7.39 -8.23
N GLU A 15 -2.79 -8.04 -7.11
CA GLU A 15 -3.68 -8.25 -5.96
C GLU A 15 -3.68 -7.09 -4.96
N LEU A 16 -2.89 -6.04 -5.21
CA LEU A 16 -2.68 -4.92 -4.29
C LEU A 16 -3.04 -3.59 -4.99
N PRO A 17 -4.34 -3.36 -5.26
CA PRO A 17 -4.77 -2.18 -6.02
C PRO A 17 -4.36 -0.86 -5.36
N LEU A 18 -4.25 -0.83 -4.03
CA LEU A 18 -3.78 0.35 -3.30
C LEU A 18 -2.28 0.62 -3.55
N HIS A 19 -1.42 -0.40 -3.44
CA HIS A 19 0.01 -0.27 -3.72
C HIS A 19 0.26 0.17 -5.15
N GLN A 20 -0.48 -0.39 -6.10
CA GLN A 20 -0.37 -0.03 -7.51
C GLN A 20 -0.80 1.42 -7.75
N ALA A 21 -1.93 1.86 -7.18
CA ALA A 21 -2.38 3.25 -7.26
C ALA A 21 -1.37 4.23 -6.64
N VAL A 22 -0.73 3.86 -5.53
CA VAL A 22 0.33 4.64 -4.89
C VAL A 22 1.58 4.69 -5.76
N SER A 23 2.05 3.56 -6.29
CA SER A 23 3.23 3.49 -7.17
C SER A 23 3.07 4.29 -8.45
N TYR A 24 1.85 4.39 -8.99
CA TYR A 24 1.54 5.26 -10.13
C TYR A 24 1.27 6.72 -9.75
N GLY A 25 1.26 7.07 -8.46
CA GLY A 25 0.96 8.43 -8.00
C GLY A 25 -0.49 8.87 -8.22
N SER A 26 -1.42 7.95 -8.45
CA SER A 26 -2.81 8.28 -8.78
C SER A 26 -3.64 8.60 -7.53
N VAL A 27 -3.66 9.89 -7.17
CA VAL A 27 -4.40 10.41 -6.01
C VAL A 27 -5.89 10.06 -6.05
N ASP A 28 -6.53 10.16 -7.22
CA ASP A 28 -7.96 9.85 -7.38
C ASP A 28 -8.26 8.37 -7.15
N ALA A 29 -7.40 7.48 -7.67
CA ALA A 29 -7.55 6.05 -7.46
C ALA A 29 -7.39 5.69 -5.98
N VAL A 30 -6.38 6.26 -5.30
CA VAL A 30 -6.17 6.05 -3.86
C VAL A 30 -7.38 6.53 -3.06
N LYS A 31 -7.87 7.75 -3.30
CA LYS A 31 -9.08 8.28 -2.64
C LYS A 31 -10.31 7.40 -2.84
N ARG A 32 -10.48 6.80 -4.04
CA ARG A 32 -11.59 5.87 -4.32
C ARG A 32 -11.44 4.56 -3.56
N ILE A 33 -10.24 3.99 -3.53
CA ILE A 33 -9.95 2.74 -2.82
C ILE A 33 -10.14 2.92 -1.32
N LEU A 34 -9.67 4.03 -0.74
CA LEU A 34 -9.81 4.35 0.68
C LEU A 34 -11.27 4.50 1.16
N ARG A 35 -12.25 4.64 0.26
CA ARG A 35 -13.68 4.67 0.64
C ARG A 35 -14.26 3.28 0.94
N GLN A 36 -13.53 2.20 0.65
CA GLN A 36 -14.00 0.84 0.89
C GLN A 36 -13.92 0.49 2.38
N LYS A 37 -15.08 0.18 2.99
CA LYS A 37 -15.19 -0.12 4.45
C LYS A 37 -14.34 -1.31 4.92
N SER A 38 -14.07 -2.27 4.03
CA SER A 38 -13.31 -3.49 4.32
C SER A 38 -11.84 -3.40 3.91
N LEU A 39 -11.34 -2.21 3.57
CA LEU A 39 -9.95 -2.04 3.18
C LEU A 39 -9.02 -2.21 4.39
N SER A 40 -7.97 -3.01 4.19
CA SER A 40 -6.82 -3.07 5.11
C SER A 40 -5.66 -2.29 4.48
N LEU A 41 -5.08 -1.35 5.24
CA LEU A 41 -3.92 -0.56 4.82
C LEU A 41 -2.59 -1.23 5.17
N ASP A 42 -2.66 -2.26 6.00
CA ASP A 42 -1.51 -2.97 6.56
C ASP A 42 -1.09 -4.13 5.65
N ILE A 43 -1.76 -4.30 4.51
CA ILE A 43 -1.40 -5.33 3.54
C ILE A 43 0.00 -5.02 3.02
N GLN A 44 0.83 -6.05 2.99
CA GLN A 44 2.21 -5.97 2.57
C GLN A 44 2.38 -6.56 1.18
N ASP A 45 3.20 -5.92 0.36
CA ASP A 45 3.62 -6.47 -0.92
C ASP A 45 4.68 -7.57 -0.76
N ARG A 46 5.24 -8.04 -1.87
CA ARG A 46 6.32 -9.04 -1.89
C ARG A 46 7.58 -8.61 -1.15
N LYS A 47 7.77 -7.32 -0.88
CA LYS A 47 8.92 -6.77 -0.14
C LYS A 47 8.58 -6.51 1.33
N GLY A 48 7.37 -6.82 1.78
CA GLY A 48 6.91 -6.45 3.13
C GLY A 48 6.40 -5.01 3.21
N SER A 49 6.43 -4.27 2.10
CA SER A 49 6.07 -2.84 2.08
C SER A 49 4.56 -2.68 2.09
N THR A 50 4.07 -1.83 2.97
CA THR A 50 2.69 -1.32 2.90
C THR A 50 2.58 -0.19 1.88
N ALA A 51 1.35 0.19 1.53
CA ALA A 51 1.10 1.36 0.69
C ALA A 51 1.77 2.64 1.24
N LEU A 52 1.86 2.78 2.57
CA LEU A 52 2.53 3.91 3.20
C LEU A 52 4.05 3.91 2.98
N HIS A 53 4.68 2.73 2.98
CA HIS A 53 6.11 2.64 2.65
C HIS A 53 6.38 3.14 1.22
N LEU A 54 5.56 2.69 0.26
CA LEU A 54 5.69 3.10 -1.15
C LEU A 54 5.45 4.61 -1.34
N ALA A 55 4.49 5.19 -0.62
CA ALA A 55 4.21 6.63 -0.68
C ALA A 55 5.39 7.47 -0.19
N ILE A 56 6.10 7.01 0.84
CA ILE A 56 7.29 7.67 1.38
C ILE A 56 8.49 7.50 0.43
N GLN A 57 8.72 6.28 -0.08
CA GLN A 57 9.79 6.00 -1.04
C GLN A 57 9.64 6.79 -2.34
N SER A 58 8.40 7.02 -2.80
CA SER A 58 8.10 7.85 -3.97
C SER A 58 8.19 9.36 -3.70
N LYS A 59 8.46 9.78 -2.45
CA LYS A 59 8.56 11.20 -2.01
C LYS A 59 7.29 12.01 -2.31
N HIS A 60 6.13 11.34 -2.39
CA HIS A 60 4.84 11.96 -2.67
C HIS A 60 4.13 12.33 -1.36
N LEU A 61 4.45 13.50 -0.80
CA LEU A 61 3.88 13.98 0.47
C LEU A 61 2.35 14.05 0.46
N GLU A 62 1.73 14.43 -0.65
CA GLU A 62 0.26 14.42 -0.77
C GLU A 62 -0.30 13.00 -0.56
N MET A 63 0.36 11.99 -1.12
CA MET A 63 -0.05 10.59 -0.99
C MET A 63 0.09 10.10 0.45
N VAL A 64 1.19 10.47 1.11
CA VAL A 64 1.41 10.18 2.53
C VAL A 64 0.29 10.79 3.38
N ASN A 65 -0.04 12.06 3.16
CA ASN A 65 -1.11 12.74 3.90
C ASN A 65 -2.48 12.08 3.66
N ILE A 66 -2.78 11.67 2.42
CA ILE A 66 -4.04 10.98 2.10
C ILE A 66 -4.12 9.64 2.84
N LEU A 67 -3.06 8.83 2.82
CA LEU A 67 -3.04 7.54 3.50
C LEU A 67 -3.16 7.71 5.02
N LEU A 68 -2.45 8.67 5.61
CA LEU A 68 -2.50 8.98 7.05
C LEU A 68 -3.81 9.61 7.51
N SER A 69 -4.56 10.25 6.61
CA SER A 69 -5.89 10.78 6.93
C SER A 69 -6.93 9.68 7.20
N HIS A 70 -6.63 8.44 6.81
CA HIS A 70 -7.54 7.32 7.02
C HIS A 70 -7.43 6.79 8.46
N PRO A 71 -8.54 6.57 9.20
CA PRO A 71 -8.51 6.18 10.62
C PRO A 71 -7.79 4.87 10.94
N ARG A 72 -7.60 4.01 9.93
CA ARG A 72 -6.93 2.70 10.04
C ARG A 72 -5.47 2.73 9.56
N ALA A 73 -4.89 3.90 9.37
CA ALA A 73 -3.52 4.02 8.91
C ALA A 73 -2.55 3.54 10.01
N ASN A 74 -1.73 2.55 9.67
CA ASN A 74 -0.74 2.00 10.59
C ASN A 74 0.68 2.43 10.17
N VAL A 75 1.37 3.11 11.06
CA VAL A 75 2.75 3.60 10.87
C VAL A 75 3.81 2.69 11.49
N SER A 76 3.40 1.59 12.14
CA SER A 76 4.32 0.66 12.81
C SER A 76 4.53 -0.66 12.05
N CYS A 77 3.86 -0.86 10.92
CA CYS A 77 4.12 -2.02 10.05
C CYS A 77 5.60 -2.05 9.66
N LYS A 78 6.25 -3.21 9.72
CA LYS A 78 7.66 -3.36 9.33
C LYS A 78 7.77 -4.04 7.98
N ASP A 79 8.60 -3.51 7.09
CA ASP A 79 8.98 -4.21 5.88
C ASP A 79 9.85 -5.45 6.19
N LYS A 80 10.32 -6.16 5.14
CA LYS A 80 11.18 -7.34 5.31
C LYS A 80 12.54 -7.04 5.95
N ASP A 81 13.00 -5.80 5.86
CA ASP A 81 14.25 -5.35 6.46
C ASP A 81 14.04 -4.85 7.91
N GLY A 82 12.81 -4.89 8.41
CA GLY A 82 12.45 -4.47 9.76
C GLY A 82 12.20 -2.96 9.90
N ASN A 83 12.21 -2.22 8.79
CA ASN A 83 12.02 -0.78 8.77
C ASN A 83 10.53 -0.43 8.85
N THR A 84 10.21 0.60 9.60
CA THR A 84 8.87 1.19 9.58
C THR A 84 8.76 2.23 8.47
N PRO A 85 7.54 2.64 8.05
CA PRO A 85 7.36 3.74 7.11
C PRO A 85 8.08 5.02 7.55
N LEU A 86 8.11 5.29 8.86
CA LEU A 86 8.82 6.44 9.40
C LEU A 86 10.34 6.28 9.35
N TRP A 87 10.86 5.06 9.46
CA TRP A 87 12.30 4.83 9.35
C TRP A 87 12.82 5.11 7.94
N ILE A 88 12.09 4.70 6.90
CA ILE A 88 12.49 4.90 5.51
C ILE A 88 12.33 6.36 5.02
N SER A 89 11.87 7.29 5.85
CA SER A 89 11.79 8.71 5.50
C SER A 89 13.09 9.49 5.80
N THR A 90 14.04 8.86 6.50
CA THR A 90 15.36 9.43 6.86
C THR A 90 16.38 9.22 5.75
#